data_AF-A0A7C6SNE3-F1
#
_entry.id   AF-A0A7C6SNE3-F1
#
_cell.length_a   1.000
_cell.length_b   1.000
_cell.length_c   1.000
_cell.angle_alpha   90.00
_cell.angle_beta   90.00
_cell.angle_gamma   90.00
#
_symmetry.space_group_name_H-M   'P 1'
#
loop_
_entity.id
_entity.type
_entity.pdbx_description
1 polymer ?
#
loop_
_entity_poly.entity_id
_entity_poly.type
_entity_poly.pdbx_seq_one_letter_code
_entity_poly.pdbx_strand_id
1 'polypeptide(L)'
;NIDTEEARRKRDGFDGALHYIPSLFKNELKYKAIAQNTASMITSQSADYEGMHHCDTSDLYAEDVQLIARDGKIYYLPESKVDRLQ
;
A
#
# COMPACT_ATOMS: atom_id res chain seq x y z
N ASN A 1 17.63 -2.09 -3.68
CA ASN A 1 17.01 -1.25 -4.74
C ASN A 1 16.67 -2.09 -5.95
N ILE A 2 15.47 -1.88 -6.49
CA ILE A 2 14.96 -2.50 -7.71
C ILE A 2 15.11 -1.46 -8.83
N ASP A 3 15.60 -1.90 -9.97
CA ASP A 3 15.80 -1.12 -11.18
C ASP A 3 14.83 -1.70 -12.22
N THR A 4 13.70 -1.02 -12.42
CA THR A 4 12.60 -1.51 -13.26
C THR A 4 12.86 -1.30 -14.75
N GLU A 5 13.73 -0.36 -15.13
CA GLU A 5 14.16 -0.15 -16.52
C GLU A 5 15.02 -1.31 -17.01
N GLU A 6 15.99 -1.74 -16.19
CA GLU A 6 16.91 -2.84 -16.51
C GLU A 6 16.37 -4.22 -16.04
N ALA A 7 15.13 -4.28 -15.55
CA ALA A 7 14.49 -5.48 -15.00
C ALA A 7 15.41 -6.30 -14.08
N ARG A 8 16.02 -5.62 -13.10
CA ARG A 8 16.95 -6.24 -12.14
C ARG A 8 16.80 -5.67 -10.74
N ARG A 9 17.29 -6.40 -9.75
CA ARG A 9 17.39 -5.92 -8.37
C ARG A 9 18.81 -6.08 -7.84
N LYS A 10 19.24 -5.16 -6.99
CA LYS A 10 20.50 -5.30 -6.25
C LYS A 10 20.43 -6.53 -5.34
N ARG A 11 21.50 -7.32 -5.31
CA ARG A 11 21.68 -8.41 -4.34
C ARG A 11 21.92 -7.82 -2.95
N ASP A 12 21.34 -8.46 -1.95
CA ASP A 12 21.40 -8.01 -0.57
C ASP A 12 21.37 -9.22 0.38
N GLY A 13 21.67 -8.99 1.66
CA GLY A 13 21.79 -10.03 2.68
C GLY A 13 22.93 -11.00 2.38
N PHE A 14 22.74 -12.27 2.74
CA PHE A 14 23.77 -13.32 2.58
C PHE A 14 24.20 -13.51 1.11
N ASP A 15 23.24 -13.49 0.17
CA ASP A 15 23.53 -13.57 -1.27
C ASP A 15 24.38 -12.37 -1.73
N GLY A 16 24.11 -11.17 -1.19
CA GLY A 16 24.92 -9.98 -1.42
C GLY A 16 26.34 -10.11 -0.88
N ALA A 17 26.51 -10.66 0.33
CA ALA A 17 27.82 -10.88 0.94
C ALA A 17 28.68 -11.87 0.12
N LEU A 18 28.09 -12.97 -0.35
CA LEU A 18 28.77 -13.95 -1.19
C LEU A 18 29.24 -13.35 -2.52
N HIS A 19 28.44 -12.46 -3.11
CA HIS A 19 28.75 -11.83 -4.39
C HIS A 19 29.57 -10.54 -4.25
N TYR A 20 29.96 -10.13 -3.04
CA TYR A 20 30.69 -8.89 -2.81
C TYR A 20 32.02 -8.85 -3.57
N ILE A 21 32.92 -9.82 -3.33
CA ILE A 21 34.25 -9.86 -3.98
C ILE A 21 34.12 -10.01 -5.51
N PRO A 22 33.35 -10.96 -6.08
CA PRO A 22 33.17 -11.05 -7.53
C PRO A 22 32.67 -9.74 -8.15
N SER A 23 31.79 -9.03 -7.43
CA SER A 23 31.19 -7.81 -7.92
C SER A 23 32.12 -6.59 -7.95
N LEU A 24 33.30 -6.67 -7.32
CA LEU A 24 34.35 -5.65 -7.43
C LEU A 24 35.01 -5.67 -8.83
N PHE A 25 35.03 -6.84 -9.48
CA PHE A 25 35.62 -7.02 -10.81
C PHE A 25 34.58 -6.96 -11.94
N LYS A 26 33.33 -7.36 -11.66
CA LYS A 26 32.22 -7.32 -12.62
C LYS A 26 30.96 -6.76 -11.98
N ASN A 27 30.58 -5.54 -12.36
CA ASN A 27 29.48 -4.82 -11.72
C ASN A 27 28.12 -5.52 -11.88
N GLU A 28 27.91 -6.26 -12.98
CA GLU A 28 26.70 -7.06 -13.24
C GLU A 28 26.39 -8.06 -12.12
N LEU A 29 27.42 -8.57 -11.44
CA LEU A 29 27.27 -9.54 -10.35
C LEU A 29 26.65 -8.93 -9.08
N LYS A 30 26.57 -7.60 -8.97
CA LYS A 30 25.83 -6.92 -7.90
C LYS A 30 24.32 -7.10 -8.03
N TYR A 31 23.84 -7.57 -9.17
CA TYR A 31 22.43 -7.59 -9.50
C TYR A 31 21.93 -9.02 -9.77
N LYS A 32 20.61 -9.18 -9.67
CA LYS A 32 19.87 -10.36 -10.08
C LYS A 32 18.71 -9.92 -10.95
N ALA A 33 18.53 -10.57 -12.10
CA ALA A 33 17.40 -10.31 -12.96
C ALA A 33 16.06 -10.58 -12.24
N ILE A 34 15.07 -9.77 -12.56
CA ILE A 34 13.67 -10.01 -12.22
C ILE A 34 12.88 -10.20 -13.52
N ALA A 35 11.74 -10.87 -13.44
CA ALA A 35 10.91 -11.09 -14.63
C ALA A 35 10.32 -9.75 -15.12
N GLN A 36 10.23 -9.57 -16.43
CA GLN A 36 9.75 -8.31 -17.02
C GLN A 36 8.34 -7.95 -16.56
N ASN A 37 7.44 -8.92 -16.45
CA ASN A 37 6.10 -8.73 -15.89
C ASN A 37 6.13 -8.19 -14.44
N THR A 38 7.12 -8.58 -13.66
CA THR A 38 7.32 -8.10 -12.29
C THR A 38 7.81 -6.65 -12.29
N ALA A 39 8.75 -6.32 -13.18
CA ALA A 39 9.21 -4.93 -13.35
C ALA A 39 8.05 -4.01 -13.79
N SER A 40 7.25 -4.43 -14.77
CA SER A 40 6.06 -3.68 -15.21
C SER A 40 5.03 -3.48 -14.09
N MET A 41 4.76 -4.52 -13.30
CA MET A 41 3.81 -4.42 -12.18
C MET A 41 4.28 -3.42 -11.11
N ILE A 42 5.57 -3.43 -10.77
CA ILE A 42 6.16 -2.47 -9.83
C ILE A 42 6.05 -1.06 -10.38
N THR A 43 6.37 -0.84 -11.66
CA THR A 43 6.25 0.48 -12.29
C THR A 43 4.81 1.00 -12.26
N SER A 44 3.83 0.16 -12.62
CA SER A 44 2.41 0.55 -12.58
C SER A 44 1.96 0.91 -11.16
N GLN A 45 2.25 0.07 -10.18
CA GLN A 45 1.87 0.33 -8.78
C GLN A 45 2.60 1.54 -8.18
N SER A 46 3.83 1.82 -8.60
CA SER A 46 4.59 2.99 -8.12
C SER A 46 4.09 4.29 -8.74
N ALA A 47 3.62 4.27 -10.00
CA ALA A 47 3.04 5.44 -10.67
C ALA A 47 1.64 5.77 -10.14
N ASP A 48 0.81 4.75 -9.88
CA ASP A 48 -0.53 4.94 -9.34
C ASP A 48 -0.54 5.44 -7.87
N TYR A 49 0.56 5.22 -7.14
CA TYR A 49 0.72 5.70 -5.76
C TYR A 49 0.85 7.24 -5.67
N GLU A 50 1.31 7.91 -6.72
CA GLU A 50 1.38 9.39 -6.76
C GLU A 50 -0.01 10.04 -6.95
N GLY A 51 -1.00 9.26 -7.40
CA GLY A 51 -2.30 9.78 -7.84
C GLY A 51 -3.51 9.48 -6.96
N MET A 52 -3.54 8.41 -6.16
CA MET A 52 -4.79 8.02 -5.51
C MET A 52 -4.61 7.13 -4.28
N HIS A 53 -4.52 7.77 -3.12
CA HIS A 53 -5.49 7.54 -2.06
C HIS A 53 -5.66 8.88 -1.33
N HIS A 54 -6.50 9.77 -1.85
CA HIS A 54 -7.31 10.54 -0.91
C HIS A 54 -8.19 9.49 -0.24
N CYS A 55 -7.65 8.81 0.78
CA CYS A 55 -8.51 8.28 1.82
C CYS A 55 -9.31 9.49 2.22
N ASP A 56 -10.60 9.44 1.96
CA ASP A 56 -11.51 10.42 2.50
C ASP A 56 -11.36 10.30 4.01
N THR A 57 -10.56 11.21 4.58
CA THR A 57 -10.40 11.37 6.01
C THR A 57 -11.53 12.22 6.55
N SER A 58 -12.59 12.50 5.76
CA SER A 58 -13.85 12.91 6.36
C SER A 58 -14.21 11.81 7.34
N ASP A 59 -14.11 12.24 8.58
CA ASP A 59 -13.80 11.42 9.72
C ASP A 59 -15.04 10.55 9.95
N LEU A 60 -14.96 9.26 9.60
CA LEU A 60 -16.06 8.29 9.67
C LEU A 60 -16.69 8.18 11.08
N TYR A 61 -16.04 8.82 12.07
CA TYR A 61 -16.42 8.91 13.47
C TYR A 61 -16.61 10.35 13.97
N ALA A 62 -16.56 11.38 13.11
CA ALA A 62 -16.77 12.77 13.52
C ALA A 62 -18.25 13.12 13.76
N GLU A 63 -19.17 12.28 13.30
CA GLU A 63 -20.60 12.48 13.57
C GLU A 63 -20.96 11.87 14.93
N ASP A 64 -21.53 12.69 15.81
CA ASP A 64 -22.11 12.21 17.07
C ASP A 64 -23.25 11.22 16.77
N VAL A 65 -23.21 10.03 17.38
CA VAL A 65 -24.25 9.00 17.22
C VAL A 65 -25.03 8.79 18.50
N GLN A 66 -26.34 8.62 18.37
CA GLN A 66 -27.21 8.31 19.50
C GLN A 66 -27.25 6.80 19.74
N LEU A 67 -26.96 6.38 20.97
CA LEU A 67 -26.99 4.99 21.40
C LEU A 67 -28.01 4.79 22.53
N ILE A 68 -28.72 3.67 22.50
CA ILE A 68 -29.64 3.26 23.58
C ILE A 68 -29.23 1.91 24.16
N ALA A 69 -29.39 1.75 25.48
CA ALA A 69 -29.15 0.49 26.17
C ALA A 69 -30.48 -0.18 26.55
N ARG A 70 -30.66 -1.44 26.16
CA ARG A 70 -31.83 -2.25 26.51
C ARG A 70 -31.44 -3.72 26.65
N ASP A 71 -31.88 -4.35 27.74
CA ASP A 71 -31.65 -5.78 28.03
C ASP A 71 -30.15 -6.17 27.99
N GLY A 72 -29.29 -5.28 28.50
CA GLY A 72 -27.83 -5.49 28.51
C GLY A 72 -27.15 -5.33 27.14
N LYS A 73 -27.87 -4.88 26.11
CA LYS A 73 -27.35 -4.63 24.75
C LYS A 73 -27.40 -3.15 24.41
N ILE A 74 -26.48 -2.72 23.54
CA ILE A 74 -26.40 -1.35 23.03
C ILE A 74 -26.87 -1.35 21.56
N TYR A 75 -27.72 -0.40 21.21
CA TYR A 75 -28.29 -0.24 19.87
C TYR A 75 -28.03 1.16 19.34
N TYR A 76 -27.77 1.28 18.03
CA TYR A 76 -27.76 2.54 17.31
C TYR A 76 -29.20 3.06 17.15
N LEU A 77 -29.43 4.31 17.52
CA LEU A 77 -30.67 5.02 17.25
C LEU A 77 -30.42 5.99 16.09
N PRO A 78 -30.88 5.69 14.87
CA PRO A 78 -30.78 6.63 13.77
C PRO A 78 -31.58 7.88 14.10
N GLU A 79 -31.02 9.06 13.80
CA GLU A 79 -31.82 10.28 13.82
C GLU A 79 -32.97 10.10 12.84
N SER A 80 -34.20 10.34 13.30
CA SER A 80 -35.35 10.32 12.40
C SER A 80 -35.09 11.34 11.31
N LYS A 81 -34.92 10.91 10.06
CA LYS A 81 -35.18 11.78 8.93
C LYS A 81 -36.65 12.14 9.05
N VAL A 82 -36.93 13.28 9.64
CA VAL A 82 -38.22 13.93 9.47
C VAL A 82 -38.29 14.15 7.97
N ASP A 83 -39.01 13.26 7.29
CA ASP A 83 -39.42 13.49 5.92
C ASP A 83 -40.13 14.84 5.95
N ARG A 84 -39.41 15.88 5.51
CA ARG A 84 -39.99 17.19 5.20
C ARG A 84 -40.87 16.94 3.98
N LEU A 85 -42.08 16.44 4.24
CA LEU A 85 -43.17 16.44 3.28
C LEU A 85 -43.46 17.92 2.97
N GLN A 86 -43.02 18.35 1.78
CA GLN A 86 -43.51 19.54 1.09
C GLN A 86 -44.84 19.21 0.41
#